data_AF-A0A9D7DH04-F1
#
_entry.id   AF-A0A9D7DH04-F1
#
_cell.length_a   1.000
_cell.length_b   1.000
_cell.length_c   1.000
_cell.angle_alpha   90.00
_cell.angle_beta   90.00
_cell.angle_gamma   90.00
#
_symmetry.space_group_name_H-M   'P 1'
#
loop_
_entity.id
_entity.type
_entity.pdbx_description
1 polymer ?
#
loop_
_entity_poly.entity_id
_entity_poly.type
_entity_poly.pdbx_seq_one_letter_code
_entity_poly.pdbx_strand_id
1 'polypeptide(L)' 'MPRKKKILILTQPVKAGLKAIKVRLDARTTVTLASMRMLEFWKQRYPNAQVIQ' A
#
# COMPACT_ATOMS: atom_id res chain seq x y z
N MET A 1 7.61 35.52 -24.31
CA MET A 1 8.44 34.32 -24.08
C MET A 1 7.57 33.22 -23.47
N PRO A 2 7.58 31.97 -23.96
CA PRO A 2 6.75 30.90 -23.41
C PRO A 2 7.24 30.49 -22.02
N ARG A 3 6.37 30.55 -21.01
CA ARG A 3 6.69 30.12 -19.65
C ARG A 3 6.78 28.59 -19.61
N LYS A 4 7.94 28.03 -19.25
CA LYS A 4 8.11 26.59 -19.05
C LYS A 4 7.10 26.10 -18.00
N LYS A 5 6.17 25.21 -18.42
CA LYS A 5 5.17 24.62 -17.51
C LYS A 5 5.89 23.71 -16.49
N LYS A 6 5.52 23.81 -15.22
CA LYS A 6 6.05 22.94 -14.16
C LYS A 6 5.62 21.51 -14.45
N ILE A 7 6.58 20.59 -14.42
CA ILE A 7 6.32 19.15 -14.55
C ILE A 7 5.65 18.70 -13.25
N LEU A 8 4.42 18.19 -13.35
CA LEU A 8 3.73 17.59 -12.21
C LEU A 8 4.46 16.29 -11.85
N ILE A 9 5.07 16.26 -10.66
CA ILE A 9 5.66 15.04 -10.13
C ILE A 9 4.50 14.21 -9.53
N LEU A 10 4.08 13.17 -10.26
CA LEU A 10 2.96 12.29 -9.91
C LEU A 10 3.35 11.21 -8.88
N THR A 11 4.37 11.44 -8.05
CA THR A 11 4.75 10.49 -7.01
C THR A 11 3.92 10.73 -5.76
N GLN A 12 3.28 9.68 -5.25
CA GLN A 12 2.61 9.73 -3.96
C GLN A 12 3.61 10.10 -2.85
N PRO A 13 3.36 11.12 -2.02
CA PRO A 13 4.24 11.44 -0.91
C PRO A 13 4.21 10.29 0.10
N VAL A 14 5.25 9.47 0.11
CA VAL A 14 5.44 8.44 1.13
C VAL A 14 5.81 9.17 2.42
N LYS A 15 4.86 9.31 3.34
CA LYS A 15 5.14 9.90 4.66
C LYS A 15 6.20 9.06 5.36
N ALA A 16 7.31 9.69 5.76
CA ALA A 16 8.37 9.02 6.51
C ALA A 16 7.78 8.38 7.78
N GLY A 17 7.93 7.05 7.91
CA GLY A 17 7.37 6.26 9.02
C GLY A 17 6.17 5.37 8.67
N LEU A 18 5.54 5.55 7.50
CA LEU A 18 4.42 4.71 7.06
C LEU A 18 4.95 3.51 6.25
N LYS A 19 5.16 2.38 6.94
CA LYS A 19 5.43 1.10 6.28
C LYS A 19 4.14 0.59 5.65
N ALA A 20 3.93 0.93 4.38
CA ALA A 20 2.83 0.41 3.59
C ALA A 20 3.12 -1.05 3.22
N ILE A 21 2.52 -1.99 3.95
CA ILE A 21 2.62 -3.42 3.68
C ILE A 21 1.44 -3.81 2.79
N LYS A 22 1.67 -4.08 1.51
CA LYS A 22 0.61 -4.58 0.63
C LYS A 22 0.35 -6.04 0.91
N VAL A 23 -0.89 -6.37 1.21
CA VAL A 23 -1.35 -7.72 1.52
C VAL A 23 -2.51 -8.05 0.60
N ARG A 24 -2.41 -9.17 -0.10
CA ARG A 24 -3.53 -9.78 -0.81
C ARG A 24 -4.24 -10.71 0.14
N LEU A 25 -5.52 -10.42 0.38
CA LEU A 25 -6.39 -11.26 1.20
C LEU A 25 -6.97 -12.41 0.37
N ASP A 26 -7.35 -12.09 -0.87
CA ASP A 26 -8.00 -12.98 -1.83
C ASP A 26 -7.59 -12.61 -3.26
N ALA A 27 -8.01 -13.42 -4.25
CA ALA A 27 -7.72 -13.20 -5.67
C ALA A 27 -8.09 -11.79 -6.20
N ARG A 28 -9.09 -11.14 -5.60
CA ARG A 28 -9.59 -9.81 -6.01
C ARG A 28 -9.28 -8.68 -5.04
N THR A 29 -8.78 -8.99 -3.84
CA THR A 29 -8.73 -8.03 -2.73
C THR A 29 -7.30 -7.82 -2.26
N THR A 30 -6.79 -6.61 -2.46
CA THR A 30 -5.49 -6.17 -1.97
C THR A 30 -5.68 -4.97 -1.05
N VAL A 31 -5.12 -5.04 0.15
CA VAL A 31 -5.17 -3.97 1.16
C VAL A 31 -3.76 -3.53 1.54
N THR A 32 -3.62 -2.25 1.86
CA THR A 32 -2.38 -1.70 2.41
C THR A 32 -2.52 -1.64 3.92
N LEU A 33 -1.66 -2.39 4.63
CA LEU A 33 -1.60 -2.37 6.09
C LEU A 33 -0.50 -1.43 6.56
N ALA A 34 -0.73 -0.77 7.69
CA ALA A 34 0.28 0.07 8.36
C ALA A 34 1.19 -0.70 9.32
N SER A 35 0.82 -1.93 9.69
CA SER A 35 1.55 -2.76 10.66
C SER A 35 1.33 -4.25 10.43
N MET A 36 2.35 -5.06 10.76
CA MET A 36 2.31 -6.51 10.62
C MET A 36 1.31 -7.18 11.57
N ARG A 37 0.99 -6.58 12.73
CA ARG A 37 -0.03 -7.09 13.65
C ARG A 37 -1.41 -7.20 13.01
N MET A 38 -1.72 -6.26 12.10
CA MET A 38 -3.00 -6.27 11.38
C MET A 38 -3.10 -7.48 10.44
N LEU A 39 -1.98 -8.02 9.97
CA LEU A 39 -1.98 -9.20 9.11
C LEU A 39 -2.46 -10.45 9.86
N GLU A 40 -2.16 -10.57 11.15
CA GLU A 40 -2.68 -11.68 11.98
C GLU A 40 -4.20 -11.63 12.12
N PHE A 41 -4.76 -10.43 12.33
CA PHE A 41 -6.21 -10.22 12.34
C PHE A 41 -6.84 -10.65 11.01
N TRP A 42 -6.25 -10.25 9.89
CA TRP A 42 -6.75 -10.65 8.58
C TRP A 42 -6.58 -12.14 8.29
N LYS A 43 -5.52 -12.80 8.80
CA LYS A 43 -5.33 -14.24 8.67
C LYS A 43 -6.42 -15.08 9.34
N GLN A 44 -7.06 -14.57 10.39
CA GLN A 44 -8.19 -15.26 11.02
C GLN A 44 -9.39 -15.36 10.06
N ARG A 45 -9.61 -14.35 9.23
CA ARG A 45 -10.74 -14.30 8.28
C ARG A 45 -10.36 -14.79 6.88
N TYR A 46 -9.11 -14.58 6.48
CA TYR A 46 -8.56 -14.95 5.18
C TYR A 46 -7.28 -15.76 5.39
N PRO A 47 -7.40 -17.09 5.51
CA PRO A 47 -6.26 -17.97 5.79
C PRO A 47 -5.13 -17.84 4.74
N ASN A 48 -5.51 -17.51 3.51
CA ASN A 48 -4.61 -17.40 2.36
C ASN A 48 -4.00 -15.98 2.20
N ALA A 49 -4.12 -15.11 3.20
CA ALA A 49 -3.57 -13.77 3.13
C ALA A 49 -2.04 -13.79 2.96
N GLN A 50 -1.55 -13.17 1.88
CA GLN A 50 -0.14 -13.13 1.48
C GLN A 50 0.35 -11.69 1.31
N VAL A 51 1.58 -11.42 1.72
CA VAL A 51 2.24 -10.12 1.51
C VAL A 51 2.76 -10.07 0.07
N ILE A 52 2.45 -9.00 -0.66
CA ILE A 52 2.80 -8.82 -2.09
C ILE A 52 3.90 -7.78 -2.31
N GLN A 53 4.13 -6.88 -1.34
CA GLN A 53 5.10 -5.78 -1.37
C GLN A 53 4.76 -4.65 -2.37
#